data_AF-A0A8T0CNA2-F1
#
_entry.id   AF-A0A8T0CNA2-F1
#
_cell.length_a   1.000
_cell.length_b   1.000
_cell.length_c   1.000
_cell.angle_alpha   90.00
_cell.angle_beta   90.00
_cell.angle_gamma   90.00
#
_symmetry.space_group_name_H-M   'P 1'
#
loop_
_entity.id
_entity.type
_entity.pdbx_description
1 polymer ?
#
loop_
_entity_poly.entity_id
_entity_poly.type
_entity_poly.pdbx_seq_one_letter_code
_entity_poly.pdbx_strand_id
1 'polypeptide(L)'
;MVSMIGVNFEDNHVATGFGNHLARPILRDEWNENMSFEDGVKLLEKCMRVLLYRDRSAVNKLQIAKITEEGATIYPPYSLKTFWGLEAYKNPTAGAEGSW
;
A
#
# COMPACT_ATOMS: atom_id res chain seq x y z
N MET A 1 17.59 3.64 -2.10
CA MET A 1 16.99 4.31 -0.92
C MET A 1 18.10 4.92 -0.09
N VAL A 2 17.90 6.13 0.44
CA VAL A 2 18.84 6.81 1.33
C VAL A 2 18.10 7.24 2.59
N SER A 3 18.66 6.93 3.76
CA SER A 3 18.10 7.32 5.07
C SER A 3 18.78 8.57 5.63
N MET A 4 18.18 9.18 6.66
CA MET A 4 18.71 10.38 7.33
C MET A 4 20.13 10.19 7.90
N ILE A 5 20.47 8.97 8.33
CA ILE A 5 21.78 8.65 8.93
C ILE A 5 22.82 8.16 7.91
N GLY A 6 22.53 8.29 6.62
CA GLY A 6 23.48 7.95 5.55
C GLY A 6 23.49 6.48 5.13
N VAL A 7 22.61 5.62 5.66
CA VAL A 7 22.44 4.27 5.11
C VAL A 7 21.88 4.37 3.69
N ASN A 8 22.58 3.75 2.74
CA ASN A 8 22.21 3.66 1.34
C ASN A 8 22.14 2.20 0.87
N PHE A 9 21.17 1.89 0.02
CA PHE A 9 21.08 0.59 -0.64
C PHE A 9 20.19 0.68 -1.88
N GLU A 10 20.28 -0.35 -2.72
CA GLU A 10 19.46 -0.53 -3.92
C GLU A 10 18.61 -1.79 -3.77
N ASP A 11 17.40 -1.75 -4.33
CA ASP A 11 16.48 -2.88 -4.39
C ASP A 11 15.47 -2.61 -5.52
N ASN A 12 14.87 -3.67 -6.06
CA ASN A 12 13.86 -3.62 -7.13
C ASN A 12 12.59 -2.88 -6.68
N HIS A 13 12.30 -2.92 -5.38
CA HIS A 13 11.19 -2.18 -4.77
C HIS A 13 11.62 -1.61 -3.41
N VAL A 14 11.15 -0.41 -3.09
CA VAL A 14 11.46 0.26 -1.82
C VAL A 14 10.20 0.79 -1.18
N ALA A 15 10.19 0.78 0.15
CA ALA A 15 9.14 1.39 0.97
C ALA A 15 9.79 2.18 2.12
N THR A 16 9.06 3.09 2.74
CA THR A 16 9.53 3.92 3.85
C THR A 16 8.50 3.92 4.98
N GLY A 17 8.88 4.38 6.17
CA GLY A 17 7.99 4.43 7.33
C GLY A 17 7.31 3.09 7.62
N PHE A 18 6.01 3.13 7.94
CA PHE A 18 5.19 1.91 8.16
C PHE A 18 5.03 1.04 6.90
N GLY A 19 5.26 1.61 5.71
CA GLY A 19 5.30 0.87 4.45
C GLY A 19 6.35 -0.24 4.45
N ASN A 20 7.47 -0.07 5.17
CA ASN A 20 8.47 -1.14 5.29
C ASN A 20 7.98 -2.38 6.04
N HIS A 21 6.99 -2.23 6.93
CA HIS A 21 6.44 -3.34 7.70
C HIS A 21 5.22 -3.96 7.03
N LEU A 22 4.37 -3.14 6.40
CA LEU A 22 3.07 -3.58 5.88
C LEU A 22 3.03 -3.73 4.35
N ALA A 23 3.67 -2.84 3.61
CA ALA A 23 3.67 -2.89 2.13
C ALA A 23 4.82 -3.74 1.58
N ARG A 24 6.00 -3.71 2.21
CA ARG A 24 7.18 -4.44 1.72
C ARG A 24 6.98 -5.96 1.61
N PRO A 25 6.28 -6.65 2.52
CA PRO A 25 5.98 -8.08 2.35
C PRO A 25 5.14 -8.37 1.11
N ILE A 26 4.12 -7.53 0.84
CA ILE A 26 3.25 -7.65 -0.34
C ILE A 26 4.06 -7.44 -1.62
N LEU A 27 4.93 -6.41 -1.63
CA LEU A 27 5.84 -6.16 -2.76
C LEU A 27 6.76 -7.36 -3.02
N ARG A 28 7.32 -7.98 -1.97
CA ARG A 28 8.22 -9.14 -2.14
C ARG A 28 7.51 -10.39 -2.68
N ASP A 29 6.22 -10.55 -2.39
CA ASP A 29 5.43 -11.71 -2.80
C ASP A 29 4.91 -11.58 -4.25
N GLU A 30 4.47 -10.38 -4.63
CA GLU A 30 3.71 -10.18 -5.88
C GLU A 30 4.49 -9.44 -6.99
N TRP A 31 5.59 -8.75 -6.65
CA TRP A 31 6.38 -8.05 -7.66
C TRP A 31 7.15 -9.02 -8.56
N ASN A 32 7.25 -8.67 -9.84
CA ASN A 32 8.16 -9.30 -10.80
C ASN A 32 8.59 -8.31 -11.88
N GLU A 33 9.64 -8.66 -12.63
CA GLU A 33 10.24 -7.82 -13.67
C GLU A 33 9.33 -7.53 -14.88
N ASN A 34 8.32 -8.38 -15.13
CA ASN A 34 7.49 -8.33 -16.34
C ASN A 34 6.10 -7.73 -16.09
N MET A 35 5.93 -6.96 -15.01
CA MET A 35 4.63 -6.34 -14.69
C MET A 35 4.26 -5.24 -15.68
N SER A 36 3.00 -5.22 -16.10
CA SER A 36 2.42 -4.09 -16.81
C SER A 36 2.28 -2.87 -15.88
N PHE A 37 2.07 -1.69 -16.46
CA PHE A 37 1.79 -0.49 -15.67
C PHE A 37 0.52 -0.66 -14.84
N GLU A 38 -0.52 -1.25 -15.43
CA GLU A 38 -1.81 -1.49 -14.80
C GLU A 38 -1.68 -2.44 -13.61
N ASP A 39 -0.87 -3.49 -13.75
CA ASP A 39 -0.63 -4.44 -12.67
C ASP A 39 0.24 -3.82 -11.57
N GLY A 40 1.22 -2.99 -11.93
CA GLY A 40 1.98 -2.19 -10.98
C GLY A 40 1.09 -1.26 -10.16
N VAL A 41 0.14 -0.58 -10.80
CA VAL A 41 -0.86 0.27 -10.12
C VAL A 41 -1.73 -0.56 -9.17
N LYS A 42 -2.24 -1.72 -9.60
CA LYS A 42 -3.03 -2.61 -8.73
C LYS A 42 -2.25 -3.07 -7.50
N LEU A 43 -0.97 -3.41 -7.66
CA LEU A 43 -0.10 -3.81 -6.56
C LEU A 43 0.12 -2.64 -5.59
N LEU A 44 0.38 -1.43 -6.09
CA LEU A 44 0.49 -0.23 -5.27
C LEU A 44 -0.82 0.07 -4.52
N GLU A 45 -1.97 -0.01 -5.19
CA GLU A 45 -3.28 0.17 -4.55
C GLU A 45 -3.51 -0.86 -3.42
N LYS A 46 -3.10 -2.12 -3.62
CA LYS A 46 -3.16 -3.17 -2.59
C LYS A 46 -2.33 -2.79 -1.36
N CYS A 47 -1.08 -2.38 -1.57
CA CYS A 47 -0.19 -1.91 -0.50
C CYS A 47 -0.78 -0.69 0.24
N MET A 48 -1.26 0.31 -0.50
CA MET A 48 -1.82 1.53 0.07
C MET A 48 -3.14 1.28 0.81
N ARG A 49 -3.95 0.30 0.38
CA ARG A 49 -5.17 -0.10 1.09
C ARG A 49 -4.86 -0.72 2.45
N VAL A 50 -3.84 -1.58 2.53
CA VAL A 50 -3.41 -2.16 3.80
C VAL A 50 -2.90 -1.08 4.75
N LEU A 51 -2.11 -0.14 4.24
CA LEU A 51 -1.66 1.02 5.02
C LEU A 51 -2.84 1.87 5.49
N LEU A 52 -3.80 2.18 4.62
CA LEU A 52 -4.99 2.93 4.99
C LEU A 52 -5.79 2.28 6.13
N TYR A 53 -5.81 0.94 6.20
CA TYR A 53 -6.52 0.21 7.25
C TYR A 53 -5.74 0.07 8.57
N ARG A 54 -4.41 0.20 8.56
CA ARG A 54 -3.56 -0.17 9.71
C ARG A 54 -2.63 0.95 10.20
N ASP A 55 -2.32 1.93 9.36
CA ASP A 55 -1.57 3.11 9.74
C ASP A 55 -2.53 4.26 10.06
N ARG A 56 -2.52 4.68 11.33
CA ARG A 56 -3.35 5.76 11.87
C ARG A 56 -3.11 7.10 11.16
N SER A 57 -1.95 7.29 10.54
CA SER A 57 -1.59 8.55 9.88
C SER A 57 -1.89 8.53 8.38
N ALA A 58 -2.33 7.40 7.83
CA ALA A 58 -2.64 7.29 6.41
C ALA A 58 -3.93 8.06 6.05
N VAL A 59 -3.91 8.71 4.90
CA VAL A 59 -5.05 9.46 4.35
C VAL A 59 -5.51 8.80 3.05
N ASN A 60 -6.84 8.71 2.84
CA ASN A 60 -7.42 8.13 1.63
C ASN A 60 -7.39 9.09 0.43
N LYS A 61 -6.21 9.61 0.10
CA LYS A 61 -5.96 10.43 -1.08
C LYS A 61 -4.54 10.17 -1.54
N LEU A 62 -4.41 9.46 -2.65
CA LEU A 62 -3.14 9.00 -3.21
C LEU A 62 -2.82 9.76 -4.49
N GLN A 63 -1.55 9.76 -4.87
CA GLN A 63 -1.08 10.17 -6.18
C GLN A 63 -0.06 9.15 -6.69
N ILE A 64 -0.12 8.83 -7.98
CA ILE A 64 0.82 7.91 -8.63
C ILE A 64 1.64 8.71 -9.64
N ALA A 65 2.93 8.38 -9.73
CA ALA A 65 3.82 8.83 -10.78
C ALA A 65 4.38 7.61 -11.54
N LYS A 66 4.43 7.72 -12.87
CA LYS A 66 5.08 6.76 -13.77
C LYS A 66 6.33 7.41 -14.32
N ILE A 67 7.45 6.71 -14.29
CA ILE A 67 8.73 7.17 -14.84
C ILE A 67 9.15 6.18 -15.91
N THR A 68 9.41 6.67 -17.12
CA THR A 68 9.91 5.93 -18.27
C THR A 68 11.03 6.73 -18.95
N GLU A 69 11.59 6.22 -20.04
CA GLU A 69 12.62 6.92 -20.83
C GLU A 69 12.10 8.24 -21.41
N GLU A 70 10.80 8.35 -21.69
CA GLU A 70 10.16 9.58 -22.17
C GLU A 70 9.99 10.65 -21.07
N GLY A 71 10.21 10.29 -19.81
CA GLY A 71 10.15 11.19 -18.66
C GLY A 71 9.17 10.75 -17.57
N ALA A 72 8.76 11.71 -16.74
CA ALA A 72 7.87 11.47 -15.60
C ALA A 72 6.45 11.97 -15.90
N THR A 73 5.46 11.09 -15.72
CA THR A 73 4.04 11.41 -15.78
C THR A 73 3.42 11.32 -14.39
N ILE A 74 2.81 12.40 -13.92
CA ILE A 74 2.11 12.45 -12.63
C ILE A 74 0.61 12.41 -12.88
N TYR A 75 -0.07 11.45 -12.28
CA TYR A 75 -1.52 11.30 -12.40
C TYR A 75 -2.25 12.18 -11.36
N PRO A 76 -3.50 12.60 -11.62
CA PRO A 76 -4.29 13.33 -10.63
C PRO A 76 -4.50 12.53 -9.35
N PRO A 77 -4.66 13.19 -8.18
CA PRO A 77 -4.90 12.50 -6.95
C PRO A 77 -6.29 11.84 -6.93
N TYR A 78 -6.37 10.64 -6.37
CA TYR A 78 -7.61 9.87 -6.27
C TYR A 78 -7.73 9.15 -4.92
N SER A 79 -8.94 8.71 -4.59
CA SER A 79 -9.21 7.95 -3.38
C SER A 79 -9.33 6.46 -3.68
N LEU A 80 -8.81 5.62 -2.79
CA LEU A 80 -8.97 4.18 -2.88
C LEU A 80 -10.41 3.77 -2.60
N LYS A 81 -10.88 2.78 -3.35
CA LYS A 81 -12.08 2.03 -3.00
C LYS A 81 -11.79 1.20 -1.74
N THR A 82 -12.65 1.36 -0.73
CA THR A 82 -12.60 0.62 0.53
C THR A 82 -13.91 -0.13 0.74
N PHE A 83 -13.85 -1.25 1.46
CA PHE A 83 -15.02 -2.05 1.81
C PHE A 83 -15.06 -2.28 3.31
N TRP A 84 -16.22 -2.03 3.93
CA TRP A 84 -16.49 -2.19 5.36
C TRP A 84 -17.78 -2.97 5.63
N GLY A 85 -18.35 -3.61 4.60
CA GLY A 85 -19.65 -4.29 4.70
C GLY A 85 -19.59 -5.72 5.23
N LEU A 86 -18.54 -6.10 5.95
CA LEU A 86 -18.41 -7.46 6.50
C LEU A 86 -19.40 -7.66 7.65
N GLU A 87 -20.11 -8.79 7.67
CA GLU A 87 -21.08 -9.13 8.74
C GLU A 87 -20.45 -9.10 10.13
N ALA A 88 -19.17 -9.49 10.23
CA ALA A 88 -18.40 -9.41 11.48
C ALA A 88 -18.31 -7.98 12.06
N TYR A 89 -18.44 -6.94 11.24
CA TYR A 89 -18.48 -5.55 11.71
C TYR A 89 -19.88 -5.11 12.11
N LYS A 90 -20.93 -5.78 11.61
CA LYS A 90 -22.32 -5.47 11.94
C LYS A 90 -22.73 -6.04 13.30
N ASN A 91 -22.22 -7.22 13.65
CA ASN A 91 -22.40 -7.83 14.96
C ASN A 91 -21.07 -8.36 15.52
N PRO A 92 -20.19 -7.46 16.00
CA PRO A 92 -18.83 -7.83 16.43
C PRO A 92 -18.80 -8.77 17.64
N THR A 93 -19.89 -8.84 18.41
CA THR A 93 -20.01 -9.69 19.59
C THR A 93 -20.52 -11.10 19.28
N ALA A 94 -20.95 -11.38 18.05
CA ALA A 94 -21.52 -12.68 17.68
C ALA A 94 -20.55 -13.86 17.87
N GLY A 95 -19.25 -13.63 17.71
CA GLY A 95 -18.21 -14.66 17.90
C GLY A 95 -17.58 -14.66 19.30
N ALA A 96 -18.05 -13.79 20.20
CA ALA A 96 -17.43 -13.54 21.49
C ALA A 96 -18.48 -13.54 22.63
N GLU A 97 -19.45 -14.46 22.55
CA GLU A 97 -20.42 -14.66 23.63
C GLU A 97 -19.68 -15.01 24.93
N GLY A 98 -19.75 -14.12 25.92
CA GLY A 98 -19.10 -14.29 27.24
C GLY A 98 -17.72 -13.65 27.39
N SER A 99 -17.19 -12.95 26.38
CA SER A 99 -16.07 -12.01 26.62
C SER A 99 -16.61 -10.75 27.28
N TRP A 100 -16.05 -10.39 28.44
CA TRP A 100 -16.36 -9.19 29.21
C TRP A 100 -15.93 -7.89 28.54
#